data_AF-A0A9N8YWG4-F1
#
_entry.id   AF-A0A9N8YWG4-F1
#
_cell.length_a   1.000
_cell.length_b   1.000
_cell.length_c   1.000
_cell.angle_alpha   90.00
_cell.angle_beta   90.00
_cell.angle_gamma   90.00
#
_symmetry.space_group_name_H-M   'P 1'
#
loop_
_entity.id
_entity.type
_entity.pdbx_description
1 polymer ?
#
loop_
_entity_poly.entity_id
_entity_poly.type
_entity_poly.pdbx_seq_one_letter_code
_entity_poly.pdbx_strand_id
1 'polypeptide(L)'
;MASYPPASKPIHSLNLHEKLLKIGRNIPCTAEDQTGEIHNKCQCLGWKPKTNNTGRADLCACGHRVSWHGHNNSLTQEILNARLEIAMKIDNILESKDKLQDFEYEDAELKSLRQQLIAIGESPNPNKRKLVDDYENGFSSNKPKLDEPIVHEKPAMAEERLGTIAMKVLTNDDTIENLTLLTGLKNLIKIQLPNMPPEYITRLVYDKRHYSLAIIKGGNRVVGGITYRLFPENKLAEIVFCVVSSTEQAKGYGSHLMNDLKDLLKEKEGIKHLMTYADNHAMGFFKKNGFTTDITLDKGLWMGFIKDYDEATIMQCTMIEKVKYKKLHEILAMQRRAIKNEIAVRKNKITIYKGLDISKNKPINPLDIPGIRESGWNEEMEARVRGNKKSIRNIMASITVELKKYPKSWPFRTPVNRDEVPDYYNVIKNPMDLATIESKVENNYYKSIEDYASDVRTIFLNCRLYNAEGTIYVKCAAGLEKYFNERLKYYDVCITNDKKKVRLIVDILG
;
A
#
# COMPACT_ATOMS: atom_id res chain seq x y z
N MET A 1 -46.62 -14.04 -18.18
CA MET A 1 -46.11 -13.52 -16.89
C MET A 1 -44.60 -13.61 -16.91
N ALA A 2 -43.89 -12.48 -16.78
CA ALA A 2 -42.43 -12.53 -16.68
C ALA A 2 -42.07 -13.10 -15.30
N SER A 3 -41.56 -14.33 -15.27
CA SER A 3 -41.19 -15.02 -14.03
C SER A 3 -39.88 -14.45 -13.48
N TYR A 4 -39.86 -14.09 -12.19
CA TYR A 4 -38.63 -13.72 -11.49
C TYR A 4 -37.66 -14.92 -11.49
N PRO A 5 -36.37 -14.73 -11.81
CA PRO A 5 -35.43 -15.84 -11.98
C PRO A 5 -35.25 -16.64 -10.67
N PRO A 6 -35.25 -17.99 -10.72
CA PRO A 6 -35.09 -18.82 -9.53
C PRO A 6 -33.71 -18.60 -8.87
N ALA A 7 -33.58 -18.91 -7.57
CA ALA A 7 -32.31 -18.73 -6.88
C ALA A 7 -31.27 -19.80 -7.26
N SER A 8 -31.74 -20.97 -7.71
CA SER A 8 -30.93 -22.08 -8.20
C SER A 8 -30.11 -21.80 -9.49
N LYS A 9 -30.37 -20.69 -10.19
CA LYS A 9 -29.64 -20.33 -11.43
C LYS A 9 -28.27 -19.71 -11.09
N PRO A 10 -27.14 -20.29 -11.53
CA PRO A 10 -25.80 -19.81 -11.16
C PRO A 10 -25.49 -18.42 -11.74
N ILE A 11 -24.71 -17.62 -11.00
CA ILE A 11 -24.39 -16.21 -11.34
C ILE A 11 -23.84 -16.05 -12.77
N HIS A 12 -23.07 -17.02 -13.23
CA HIS A 12 -22.42 -17.02 -14.55
C HIS A 12 -23.40 -17.23 -15.71
N SER A 13 -24.56 -17.86 -15.46
CA SER A 13 -25.58 -18.13 -16.48
C SER A 13 -26.68 -17.06 -16.52
N LEU A 14 -26.63 -16.07 -15.63
CA LEU A 14 -27.56 -14.95 -15.61
C LEU A 14 -27.18 -13.92 -16.68
N ASN A 15 -28.17 -13.52 -17.49
CA ASN A 15 -28.01 -12.39 -18.40
C ASN A 15 -28.04 -11.05 -17.62
N LEU A 16 -27.64 -9.95 -18.25
CA LEU A 16 -27.56 -8.64 -17.60
C LEU A 16 -28.91 -8.20 -17.00
N HIS A 17 -30.01 -8.51 -17.68
CA HIS A 17 -31.36 -8.18 -17.21
C HIS A 17 -31.74 -8.96 -15.95
N GLU A 18 -31.45 -10.26 -15.88
CA GLU A 18 -31.69 -11.10 -14.71
C GLU A 18 -30.83 -10.65 -13.51
N LYS A 19 -29.58 -10.23 -13.75
CA LYS A 19 -28.72 -9.66 -12.71
C LYS A 19 -29.31 -8.37 -12.13
N LEU A 20 -29.83 -7.50 -12.99
CA LEU A 20 -30.48 -6.26 -12.57
C LEU A 20 -31.80 -6.51 -11.84
N LEU A 21 -32.57 -7.54 -12.20
CA LEU A 21 -33.79 -7.91 -11.47
C LEU A 21 -33.49 -8.36 -10.03
N LYS A 22 -32.46 -9.19 -9.85
CA LYS A 22 -32.05 -9.68 -8.51
C LYS A 22 -31.56 -8.55 -7.61
N ILE A 23 -30.75 -7.65 -8.15
CA ILE A 23 -30.28 -6.45 -7.41
C ILE A 23 -31.45 -5.50 -7.15
N GLY A 24 -32.24 -5.20 -8.19
CA GLY A 24 -33.29 -4.21 -8.14
C GLY A 24 -34.43 -4.56 -7.20
N ARG A 25 -34.72 -5.84 -6.99
CA ARG A 25 -35.69 -6.30 -5.97
C ARG A 25 -35.42 -5.72 -4.57
N ASN A 26 -34.15 -5.47 -4.26
CA ASN A 26 -33.70 -5.12 -2.91
C ASN A 26 -33.20 -3.68 -2.78
N ILE A 27 -33.25 -2.88 -3.85
CA ILE A 27 -32.81 -1.47 -3.85
C ILE A 27 -33.99 -0.56 -4.25
N PRO A 28 -34.25 0.52 -3.48
CA PRO A 28 -35.25 1.52 -3.84
C PRO A 28 -34.90 2.23 -5.16
N CYS A 29 -35.89 2.84 -5.81
CA CYS A 29 -35.66 3.56 -7.07
C CYS A 29 -34.81 4.82 -6.85
N THR A 30 -33.83 5.06 -7.74
CA THR A 30 -32.93 6.22 -7.72
C THR A 30 -33.18 7.21 -8.87
N ALA A 31 -34.33 7.17 -9.55
CA ALA A 31 -34.62 8.05 -10.68
C ALA A 31 -34.53 9.55 -10.34
N GLU A 32 -33.74 10.28 -11.12
CA GLU A 32 -33.60 11.75 -11.10
C GLU A 32 -34.48 12.35 -12.20
N ASP A 33 -35.18 13.46 -11.91
CA ASP A 33 -35.89 14.22 -12.94
C ASP A 33 -34.89 15.00 -13.82
N GLN A 34 -35.34 15.52 -14.97
CA GLN A 34 -34.53 16.28 -15.94
C GLN A 34 -33.82 17.54 -15.37
N THR A 35 -34.02 17.86 -14.09
CA THR A 35 -33.41 18.96 -13.34
C THR A 35 -32.28 18.50 -12.40
N GLY A 36 -31.94 17.21 -12.34
CA GLY A 36 -30.82 16.70 -11.54
C GLY A 36 -31.07 16.64 -10.03
N GLU A 37 -32.33 16.73 -9.59
CA GLU A 37 -32.73 16.46 -8.21
C GLU A 37 -33.28 15.04 -8.07
N ILE A 38 -32.80 14.30 -7.06
CA ILE A 38 -33.28 12.95 -6.73
C ILE A 38 -34.74 13.04 -6.30
N HIS A 39 -35.64 12.47 -7.10
CA HIS A 39 -37.08 12.54 -6.87
C HIS A 39 -37.46 11.79 -5.57
N ASN A 40 -37.69 12.55 -4.48
CA ASN A 40 -38.17 12.08 -3.17
C ASN A 40 -39.61 11.49 -3.19
N LYS A 41 -40.21 11.26 -4.37
CA LYS A 41 -41.64 10.88 -4.53
C LYS A 41 -41.87 9.40 -4.87
N CYS A 42 -40.81 8.62 -5.09
CA CYS A 42 -40.96 7.18 -5.34
C CYS A 42 -40.81 6.38 -4.04
N GLN A 43 -41.90 5.84 -3.49
CA GLN A 43 -41.91 5.09 -2.22
C GLN A 43 -41.61 3.59 -2.39
N CYS A 44 -41.06 3.16 -3.53
CA CYS A 44 -40.79 1.74 -3.74
C CYS A 44 -39.57 1.29 -2.92
N LEU A 45 -39.76 0.23 -2.12
CA LEU A 45 -38.69 -0.40 -1.33
C LEU A 45 -37.81 -1.36 -2.16
N GLY A 46 -38.13 -1.50 -3.45
CA GLY A 46 -37.53 -2.48 -4.34
C GLY A 46 -38.32 -2.61 -5.65
N TRP A 47 -37.72 -3.20 -6.67
CA TRP A 47 -38.38 -3.52 -7.93
C TRP A 47 -39.46 -4.58 -7.68
N LYS A 48 -40.67 -4.29 -8.16
CA LYS A 48 -41.83 -5.19 -8.17
C LYS A 48 -42.41 -5.25 -9.58
N PRO A 49 -42.79 -6.41 -10.12
CA PRO A 49 -43.34 -6.51 -11.48
C PRO A 49 -44.64 -5.72 -11.60
N LYS A 50 -44.81 -4.95 -12.69
CA LYS A 50 -46.08 -4.25 -12.98
C LYS A 50 -47.10 -5.26 -13.53
N THR A 51 -48.23 -5.40 -12.85
CA THR A 51 -49.27 -6.41 -13.15
C THR A 51 -50.20 -6.05 -14.32
N ASN A 52 -50.16 -4.81 -14.81
CA ASN A 52 -51.01 -4.35 -15.92
C ASN A 52 -50.35 -4.65 -17.27
N ASN A 53 -51.09 -5.33 -18.15
CA ASN A 53 -50.83 -5.92 -19.48
C ASN A 53 -50.03 -5.11 -20.53
N THR A 54 -48.97 -4.40 -20.15
CA THR A 54 -47.94 -3.93 -21.08
C THR A 54 -46.83 -4.98 -21.07
N GLY A 55 -46.61 -5.70 -22.18
CA GLY A 55 -45.62 -6.79 -22.31
C GLY A 55 -44.15 -6.40 -22.13
N ARG A 56 -43.85 -5.44 -21.25
CA ARG A 56 -42.53 -4.94 -20.87
C ARG A 56 -42.17 -5.46 -19.48
N ALA A 57 -41.37 -6.52 -19.45
CA ALA A 57 -40.87 -7.18 -18.23
C ALA A 57 -39.87 -6.31 -17.42
N ASP A 58 -39.47 -5.16 -17.94
CA ASP A 58 -38.46 -4.28 -17.36
C ASP A 58 -39.04 -3.17 -16.46
N LEU A 59 -40.36 -3.04 -16.36
CA LEU A 59 -41.02 -1.97 -15.60
C LEU A 59 -41.41 -2.41 -14.19
N CYS A 60 -41.02 -1.59 -13.21
CA CYS A 60 -41.49 -1.70 -11.84
C CYS A 60 -42.95 -1.22 -11.71
N ALA A 61 -43.67 -1.68 -10.68
CA ALA A 61 -44.95 -1.12 -10.23
C ALA A 61 -44.92 0.42 -10.06
N CYS A 62 -43.76 1.01 -9.71
CA CYS A 62 -43.60 2.47 -9.64
C CYS A 62 -43.52 3.19 -10.99
N GLY A 63 -43.50 2.46 -12.11
CA GLY A 63 -43.40 3.00 -13.46
C GLY A 63 -41.97 3.18 -13.99
N HIS A 64 -40.95 3.01 -13.15
CA HIS A 64 -39.54 3.12 -13.55
C HIS A 64 -38.96 1.77 -14.02
N ARG A 65 -37.94 1.83 -14.89
CA ARG A 65 -37.22 0.63 -15.35
C ARG A 65 -36.40 0.01 -14.24
N VAL A 66 -36.15 -1.30 -14.32
CA VAL A 66 -35.26 -2.05 -13.39
C VAL A 66 -33.86 -1.44 -13.29
N SER A 67 -33.36 -0.78 -14.34
CA SER A 67 -32.08 -0.06 -14.29
C SER A 67 -32.05 1.03 -13.21
N TRP A 68 -33.19 1.66 -12.91
CA TRP A 68 -33.27 2.68 -11.86
C TRP A 68 -33.32 2.09 -10.45
N HIS A 69 -33.30 0.77 -10.32
CA HIS A 69 -33.23 0.06 -9.05
C HIS A 69 -31.86 -0.62 -8.93
N GLY A 70 -30.87 0.15 -8.50
CA GLY A 70 -29.53 -0.38 -8.22
C GLY A 70 -28.47 -0.21 -9.31
N HIS A 71 -28.78 0.47 -10.42
CA HIS A 71 -27.80 0.85 -11.44
C HIS A 71 -27.72 2.37 -11.60
N ASN A 72 -26.87 3.01 -10.79
CA ASN A 72 -26.40 4.37 -11.09
C ASN A 72 -25.35 4.25 -12.20
N ASN A 73 -25.36 5.14 -13.20
CA ASN A 73 -24.46 5.16 -14.38
C ASN A 73 -22.94 5.20 -14.06
N SER A 74 -22.54 5.05 -12.80
CA SER A 74 -21.17 5.22 -12.29
C SER A 74 -20.64 4.01 -11.48
N LEU A 75 -21.29 2.84 -11.54
CA LEU A 75 -20.88 1.66 -10.76
C LEU A 75 -19.83 0.82 -11.51
N THR A 76 -18.72 0.50 -10.85
CA THR A 76 -17.71 -0.43 -11.38
C THR A 76 -18.23 -1.87 -11.38
N GLN A 77 -17.67 -2.72 -12.25
CA GLN A 77 -18.03 -4.14 -12.35
C GLN A 77 -17.85 -4.89 -11.00
N GLU A 78 -16.90 -4.46 -10.18
CA GLU A 78 -16.63 -5.00 -8.85
C GLU A 78 -17.79 -4.73 -7.87
N ILE A 79 -18.34 -3.51 -7.86
CA ILE A 79 -19.48 -3.16 -7.01
C ILE A 79 -20.74 -3.90 -7.46
N LEU A 80 -20.92 -4.05 -8.78
CA LEU A 80 -22.03 -4.83 -9.35
C LEU A 80 -21.97 -6.30 -8.90
N ASN A 81 -20.78 -6.91 -8.94
CA ASN A 81 -20.58 -8.28 -8.49
C ASN A 81 -20.85 -8.43 -6.97
N ALA A 82 -20.36 -7.50 -6.15
CA ALA A 82 -20.60 -7.51 -4.70
C ALA A 82 -22.09 -7.38 -4.34
N ARG A 83 -22.83 -6.50 -5.04
CA ARG A 83 -24.30 -6.38 -4.87
C ARG A 83 -25.02 -7.66 -5.29
N LEU A 84 -24.58 -8.30 -6.37
CA LEU A 84 -25.19 -9.53 -6.88
C LEU A 84 -25.02 -10.71 -5.91
N GLU A 85 -23.88 -10.83 -5.24
CA GLU A 85 -23.65 -11.88 -4.23
C GLU A 85 -24.62 -11.77 -3.06
N ILE A 86 -24.88 -10.56 -2.56
CA ILE A 86 -25.85 -10.36 -1.46
C ILE A 86 -27.28 -10.58 -1.96
N ALA A 87 -27.62 -10.14 -3.17
CA ALA A 87 -28.92 -10.40 -3.77
C ALA A 87 -29.21 -11.91 -3.89
N MET A 88 -28.21 -12.71 -4.27
CA MET A 88 -28.33 -14.17 -4.32
C MET A 88 -28.53 -14.80 -2.93
N LYS A 89 -27.87 -14.27 -1.90
CA LYS A 89 -28.11 -14.71 -0.51
C LYS A 89 -29.55 -14.44 -0.06
N ILE A 90 -30.08 -13.27 -0.41
CA ILE A 90 -31.48 -12.90 -0.13
C ILE A 90 -32.44 -13.84 -0.87
N ASP A 91 -32.21 -14.10 -2.16
CA ASP A 91 -33.04 -15.01 -2.95
C ASP A 91 -33.01 -16.44 -2.40
N ASN A 92 -31.85 -16.94 -1.94
CA ASN A 92 -31.74 -18.27 -1.32
C ASN A 92 -32.54 -18.37 -0.01
N ILE A 93 -32.51 -17.33 0.82
CA ILE A 93 -33.29 -17.29 2.07
C ILE A 93 -34.80 -17.25 1.74
N LEU A 94 -35.20 -16.46 0.76
CA LEU A 94 -36.59 -16.38 0.32
C LEU A 94 -37.09 -17.70 -0.30
N GLU A 95 -36.25 -18.38 -1.09
CA GLU A 95 -36.57 -19.68 -1.69
C GLU A 95 -36.66 -20.77 -0.61
N SER A 96 -35.79 -20.76 0.41
CA SER A 96 -35.87 -21.69 1.54
C SER A 96 -37.16 -21.55 2.37
N LYS A 97 -37.80 -20.38 2.33
CA LYS A 97 -39.03 -20.05 3.05
C LYS A 97 -40.28 -20.14 2.16
N ASP A 98 -40.13 -20.53 0.89
CA ASP A 98 -41.18 -20.50 -0.14
C ASP A 98 -41.84 -19.10 -0.30
N LYS A 99 -41.04 -18.05 -0.08
CA LYS A 99 -41.45 -16.63 -0.16
C LYS A 99 -40.79 -15.90 -1.33
N LEU A 100 -40.22 -16.62 -2.30
CA LEU A 100 -39.54 -15.98 -3.44
C LEU A 100 -40.49 -15.13 -4.29
N GLN A 101 -41.76 -15.47 -4.43
CA GLN A 101 -42.75 -14.64 -5.14
C GLN A 101 -43.45 -13.62 -4.25
N ASP A 102 -43.16 -13.61 -2.95
CA ASP A 102 -43.70 -12.65 -1.98
C ASP A 102 -42.76 -11.44 -1.89
N PHE A 103 -43.11 -10.37 -2.61
CA PHE A 103 -42.34 -9.13 -2.65
C PHE A 103 -42.57 -8.22 -1.44
N GLU A 104 -43.46 -8.61 -0.52
CA GLU A 104 -43.81 -7.83 0.69
C GLU A 104 -43.30 -8.49 1.97
N TYR A 105 -42.80 -9.72 1.87
CA TYR A 105 -42.19 -10.42 2.99
C TYR A 105 -40.97 -9.68 3.56
N GLU A 106 -40.99 -9.51 4.88
CA GLU A 106 -39.93 -8.91 5.67
C GLU A 106 -39.52 -9.82 6.83
N ASP A 107 -38.21 -9.88 7.08
CA ASP A 107 -37.58 -10.57 8.21
C ASP A 107 -36.42 -9.71 8.72
N ALA A 108 -36.07 -9.79 9.99
CA ALA A 108 -34.92 -9.11 10.59
C ALA A 108 -33.60 -9.43 9.84
N GLU A 109 -33.43 -10.68 9.41
CA GLU A 109 -32.26 -11.10 8.61
C GLU A 109 -32.26 -10.46 7.21
N LEU A 110 -33.43 -10.42 6.56
CA LEU A 110 -33.59 -9.79 5.24
C LEU A 110 -33.42 -8.28 5.30
N LYS A 111 -33.87 -7.62 6.38
CA LYS A 111 -33.65 -6.18 6.61
C LYS A 111 -32.15 -5.87 6.74
N SER A 112 -31.42 -6.67 7.49
CA SER A 112 -29.96 -6.53 7.63
C SER A 112 -29.24 -6.71 6.29
N LEU A 113 -29.60 -7.73 5.51
CA LEU A 113 -29.00 -7.99 4.19
C LEU A 113 -29.34 -6.90 3.16
N ARG A 114 -30.57 -6.39 3.14
CA ARG A 114 -30.97 -5.25 2.30
C ARG A 114 -30.18 -3.99 2.65
N GLN A 115 -29.98 -3.71 3.94
CA GLN A 115 -29.17 -2.57 4.40
C GLN A 115 -27.70 -2.71 3.98
N GLN A 116 -27.13 -3.91 4.07
CA GLN A 116 -25.77 -4.19 3.58
C GLN A 116 -25.67 -3.99 2.06
N LEU A 117 -26.68 -4.45 1.31
CA LEU A 117 -26.73 -4.33 -0.14
C LEU A 117 -26.82 -2.86 -0.61
N ILE A 118 -27.59 -2.02 0.09
CA ILE A 118 -27.70 -0.57 -0.17
C ILE A 118 -26.38 0.15 0.17
N ALA A 119 -25.77 -0.16 1.31
CA ALA A 119 -24.52 0.45 1.77
C ALA A 119 -23.33 0.19 0.82
N ILE A 120 -23.36 -0.91 0.06
CA ILE A 120 -22.36 -1.20 -0.98
C ILE A 120 -22.51 -0.19 -2.12
N GLY A 121 -21.65 0.82 -2.15
CA GLY A 121 -21.60 1.85 -3.19
C GLY A 121 -22.16 3.23 -2.79
N GLU A 122 -22.70 3.37 -1.57
CA GLU A 122 -23.00 4.69 -1.00
C GLU A 122 -21.71 5.30 -0.42
N SER A 123 -21.07 6.21 -1.18
CA SER A 123 -20.19 7.20 -0.55
C SER A 123 -21.05 8.15 0.30
N PRO A 124 -20.60 8.57 1.49
CA PRO A 124 -21.40 9.43 2.36
C PRO A 124 -21.64 10.78 1.67
N ASN A 125 -22.88 10.99 1.22
CA ASN A 125 -23.32 12.24 0.62
C ASN A 125 -23.59 13.25 1.77
N PRO A 126 -22.97 14.46 1.80
CA PRO A 126 -22.99 15.34 2.97
C PRO A 126 -24.34 16.02 3.31
N ASN A 127 -25.41 15.83 2.52
CA ASN A 127 -26.51 16.79 2.46
C ASN A 127 -27.91 16.28 2.89
N LYS A 128 -28.03 15.46 3.94
CA LYS A 128 -29.30 15.30 4.66
C LYS A 128 -29.06 15.14 6.16
N ARG A 129 -28.89 16.25 6.88
CA ARG A 129 -29.26 16.32 8.30
C ARG A 129 -30.60 17.01 8.40
N LYS A 130 -31.60 16.28 8.92
CA LYS A 130 -32.87 16.83 9.35
C LYS A 130 -32.59 17.94 10.36
N LEU A 131 -33.23 19.10 10.15
CA LEU A 131 -33.48 20.08 11.20
C LEU A 131 -34.25 19.36 12.31
N VAL A 132 -33.66 19.33 13.50
CA VAL A 132 -34.40 19.15 14.74
C VAL A 132 -34.16 20.44 15.49
N ASP A 133 -35.16 21.32 15.43
CA ASP A 133 -35.32 22.38 16.40
C ASP A 133 -35.59 21.69 17.75
N ASP A 134 -34.73 21.94 18.73
CA ASP A 134 -35.13 22.12 20.12
C ASP A 134 -33.93 22.70 20.89
N TYR A 135 -34.09 23.97 21.25
CA TYR A 135 -33.33 24.61 22.31
C TYR A 135 -33.76 23.98 23.64
N GLU A 136 -32.81 23.42 24.39
CA GLU A 136 -32.49 23.82 25.77
C GLU A 136 -31.76 22.71 26.56
N ASN A 137 -30.80 23.18 27.36
CA ASN A 137 -30.26 22.59 28.58
C ASN A 137 -29.29 21.40 28.51
N GLY A 138 -28.10 21.64 29.04
CA GLY A 138 -27.29 20.62 29.72
C GLY A 138 -25.88 20.48 29.17
N PHE A 139 -24.93 21.17 29.81
CA PHE A 139 -23.52 20.78 29.76
C PHE A 139 -23.39 19.29 30.14
N SER A 140 -23.00 18.45 29.19
CA SER A 140 -22.46 17.12 29.49
C SER A 140 -21.27 16.85 28.58
N SER A 141 -20.13 16.63 29.22
CA SER A 141 -18.84 16.29 28.62
C SER A 141 -18.85 14.88 28.01
N ASN A 142 -19.56 14.69 26.90
CA ASN A 142 -19.53 13.43 26.17
C ASN A 142 -18.54 13.53 25.00
N LYS A 143 -17.30 13.07 25.26
CA LYS A 143 -16.36 12.73 24.17
C LYS A 143 -17.05 11.70 23.27
N PRO A 144 -17.13 11.89 21.94
CA PRO A 144 -17.67 10.87 21.06
C PRO A 144 -16.80 9.61 21.16
N LYS A 145 -17.37 8.51 21.68
CA LYS A 145 -16.74 7.19 21.64
C LYS A 145 -16.77 6.72 20.19
N LEU A 146 -15.65 6.83 19.48
CA LEU A 146 -15.46 6.08 18.23
C LEU A 146 -15.52 4.57 18.53
N ASP A 147 -16.06 3.77 17.61
CA ASP A 147 -16.13 2.31 17.72
C ASP A 147 -14.77 1.67 18.01
N GLU A 148 -14.78 0.49 18.64
CA GLU A 148 -13.56 -0.26 18.95
C GLU A 148 -12.72 -0.50 17.67
N PRO A 149 -11.38 -0.41 17.76
CA PRO A 149 -10.53 -0.56 16.60
C PRO A 149 -10.68 -1.98 16.02
N ILE A 150 -11.06 -2.07 14.75
CA ILE A 150 -10.94 -3.33 14.00
C ILE A 150 -9.45 -3.59 13.81
N VAL A 151 -8.88 -4.41 14.67
CA VAL A 151 -7.51 -4.88 14.56
C VAL A 151 -7.51 -6.05 13.58
N HIS A 152 -7.03 -5.83 12.36
CA HIS A 152 -6.76 -6.93 11.43
C HIS A 152 -5.54 -7.71 11.93
N GLU A 153 -5.81 -8.79 12.65
CA GLU A 153 -4.80 -9.71 13.14
C GLU A 153 -4.16 -10.47 11.97
N LYS A 154 -2.84 -10.63 12.01
CA LYS A 154 -2.11 -11.42 11.00
C LYS A 154 -2.34 -12.92 11.26
N PRO A 155 -2.35 -13.76 10.21
CA PRO A 155 -2.51 -15.22 10.36
C PRO A 155 -1.54 -15.84 11.37
N ALA A 156 -0.26 -15.41 11.35
CA ALA A 156 0.75 -15.90 12.30
C ALA A 156 0.38 -15.64 13.77
N MET A 157 -0.21 -14.49 14.08
CA MET A 157 -0.60 -14.14 15.45
C MET A 157 -1.81 -14.95 15.92
N ALA A 158 -2.78 -15.14 15.01
CA ALA A 158 -3.93 -15.99 15.27
C ALA A 158 -3.50 -17.45 15.49
N GLU A 159 -2.57 -17.97 14.70
CA GLU A 159 -2.04 -19.34 14.85
C GLU A 159 -1.25 -19.53 16.15
N GLU A 160 -0.51 -18.52 16.63
CA GLU A 160 0.17 -18.57 17.94
C GLU A 160 -0.85 -18.57 19.09
N ARG A 161 -1.87 -17.71 19.02
CA ARG A 161 -2.96 -17.67 20.02
C ARG A 161 -3.72 -19.00 20.10
N LEU A 162 -3.90 -19.67 18.97
CA LEU A 162 -4.54 -20.99 18.90
C LEU A 162 -3.61 -22.14 19.30
N GLY A 163 -2.33 -21.87 19.59
CA GLY A 163 -1.34 -22.89 19.96
C GLY A 163 -0.88 -23.76 18.80
N THR A 164 -1.23 -23.42 17.55
CA THR A 164 -0.82 -24.15 16.34
C THR A 164 0.68 -23.99 16.06
N ILE A 165 1.22 -22.81 16.40
CA ILE A 165 2.64 -22.50 16.33
C ILE A 165 3.20 -22.13 17.71
N ALA A 166 4.46 -22.45 17.94
CA ALA A 166 5.21 -22.09 19.14
C ALA A 166 6.57 -21.50 18.76
N MET A 167 6.95 -20.41 19.42
CA MET A 167 8.30 -19.84 19.32
C MET A 167 9.21 -20.51 20.34
N LYS A 168 10.33 -21.08 19.89
CA LYS A 168 11.35 -21.65 20.79
C LYS A 168 12.71 -21.06 20.47
N VAL A 169 13.44 -20.65 21.51
CA VAL A 169 14.86 -20.35 21.40
C VAL A 169 15.62 -21.66 21.48
N LEU A 170 16.40 -21.94 20.45
CA LEU A 170 17.21 -23.14 20.29
C LEU A 170 18.68 -22.80 20.48
N THR A 171 19.36 -23.67 21.21
CA THR A 171 20.81 -23.63 21.44
C THR A 171 21.36 -25.03 21.25
N ASN A 172 22.64 -25.15 20.89
CA ASN A 172 23.31 -26.44 20.88
C ASN A 172 23.71 -26.84 22.31
N ASP A 173 22.72 -27.32 23.08
CA ASP A 173 22.84 -27.80 24.45
C ASP A 173 22.98 -29.33 24.53
N ASP A 174 23.33 -29.97 23.41
CA ASP A 174 23.49 -31.43 23.27
C ASP A 174 22.20 -32.23 23.55
N THR A 175 21.03 -31.58 23.64
CA THR A 175 19.73 -32.26 23.77
C THR A 175 19.22 -32.76 22.42
N ILE A 176 18.63 -33.95 22.40
CA ILE A 176 18.08 -34.55 21.18
C ILE A 176 16.98 -33.66 20.56
N GLU A 177 16.16 -33.03 21.39
CA GLU A 177 15.07 -32.17 20.93
C GLU A 177 15.61 -30.93 20.21
N ASN A 178 16.52 -30.17 20.83
CA ASN A 178 17.09 -28.99 20.19
C ASN A 178 17.94 -29.36 18.99
N LEU A 179 18.68 -30.47 19.03
CA LEU A 179 19.47 -30.93 17.89
C LEU A 179 18.56 -31.28 16.70
N THR A 180 17.41 -31.92 16.93
CA THR A 180 16.42 -32.22 15.89
C THR A 180 15.88 -30.95 15.26
N LEU A 181 15.50 -29.98 16.09
CA LEU A 181 14.95 -28.69 15.63
C LEU A 181 16.02 -27.84 14.92
N LEU A 182 17.25 -27.78 15.44
CA LEU A 182 18.39 -27.12 14.78
C LEU A 182 18.70 -27.76 13.43
N THR A 183 18.59 -29.09 13.32
CA THR A 183 18.74 -29.80 12.05
C THR A 183 17.64 -29.42 11.06
N GLY A 184 16.39 -29.32 11.53
CA GLY A 184 15.28 -28.80 10.74
C GLY A 184 15.52 -27.37 10.24
N LEU A 185 16.01 -26.49 11.12
CA LEU A 185 16.35 -25.11 10.78
C LEU A 185 17.52 -25.03 9.78
N LYS A 186 18.59 -25.80 9.98
CA LYS A 186 19.71 -25.91 9.04
C LYS A 186 19.23 -26.27 7.65
N ASN A 187 18.38 -27.29 7.54
CA ASN A 187 17.84 -27.74 6.25
C ASN A 187 17.00 -26.66 5.59
N LEU A 188 16.21 -25.93 6.39
CA LEU A 188 15.44 -24.79 5.91
C LEU A 188 16.34 -23.67 5.39
N ILE A 189 17.40 -23.30 6.14
CA ILE A 189 18.36 -22.27 5.73
C ILE A 189 19.05 -22.68 4.43
N LYS A 190 19.49 -23.94 4.31
CA LYS A 190 20.11 -24.48 3.10
C LYS A 190 19.21 -24.35 1.86
N ILE A 191 17.91 -24.57 2.01
CA ILE A 191 16.94 -24.44 0.91
C ILE A 191 16.68 -22.98 0.55
N GLN A 192 16.54 -22.10 1.55
CA GLN A 192 16.18 -20.69 1.32
C GLN A 192 17.38 -19.81 0.91
N LEU A 193 18.60 -20.19 1.28
CA LEU A 193 19.85 -19.47 0.97
C LEU A 193 20.81 -20.38 0.17
N PRO A 194 20.56 -20.61 -1.13
CA PRO A 194 21.37 -21.53 -1.94
C PRO A 194 22.81 -21.06 -2.18
N ASN A 195 23.06 -19.74 -2.09
CA ASN A 195 24.38 -19.16 -2.29
C ASN A 195 25.31 -19.34 -1.07
N MET A 196 24.78 -19.79 0.08
CA MET A 196 25.55 -19.98 1.30
C MET A 196 26.10 -21.42 1.38
N PRO A 197 27.42 -21.61 1.63
CA PRO A 197 27.99 -22.96 1.71
C PRO A 197 27.33 -23.81 2.80
N PRO A 198 26.93 -25.07 2.51
CA PRO A 198 26.27 -25.94 3.49
C PRO A 198 27.09 -26.20 4.75
N GLU A 199 28.41 -26.30 4.63
CA GLU A 199 29.35 -26.50 5.73
C GLU A 199 29.39 -25.25 6.62
N TYR A 200 29.34 -24.07 6.01
CA TYR A 200 29.28 -22.80 6.71
C TYR A 200 28.00 -22.65 7.53
N ILE A 201 26.84 -22.94 6.91
CA ILE A 201 25.53 -22.95 7.61
C ILE A 201 25.57 -23.92 8.78
N THR A 202 26.03 -25.16 8.53
CA THR A 202 26.11 -26.21 9.56
C THR A 202 26.96 -25.76 10.74
N ARG A 203 28.14 -25.21 10.46
CA ARG A 203 29.08 -24.76 11.50
C ARG A 203 28.46 -23.69 12.39
N LEU A 204 27.76 -22.72 11.82
CA LEU A 204 27.18 -21.61 12.59
C LEU A 204 25.87 -21.98 13.32
N VAL A 205 25.01 -22.79 12.70
CA VAL A 205 23.75 -23.21 13.35
C VAL A 205 24.00 -24.09 14.57
N TYR A 206 25.04 -24.93 14.54
CA TYR A 206 25.44 -25.76 15.68
C TYR A 206 26.50 -25.14 16.59
N ASP A 207 26.95 -23.91 16.32
CA ASP A 207 27.92 -23.23 17.18
C ASP A 207 27.26 -22.86 18.52
N LYS A 208 27.88 -23.22 19.64
CA LYS A 208 27.37 -22.93 21.00
C LYS A 208 27.30 -21.44 21.31
N ARG A 209 28.00 -20.59 20.56
CA ARG A 209 27.96 -19.12 20.67
C ARG A 209 26.82 -18.47 19.87
N HIS A 210 26.11 -19.27 19.07
CA HIS A 210 24.98 -18.81 18.27
C HIS A 210 23.67 -19.33 18.86
N TYR A 211 22.64 -18.49 18.76
CA TYR A 211 21.30 -18.78 19.22
C TYR A 211 20.37 -18.77 18.02
N SER A 212 19.35 -19.62 18.03
CA SER A 212 18.37 -19.67 16.95
C SER A 212 16.95 -19.55 17.47
N LEU A 213 16.25 -18.47 17.14
CA LEU A 213 14.82 -18.35 17.42
C LEU A 213 14.04 -19.01 16.28
N ALA A 214 13.30 -20.08 16.56
CA ALA A 214 12.59 -20.86 15.54
C ALA A 214 11.08 -20.91 15.77
N ILE A 215 10.33 -20.97 14.67
CA ILE A 215 8.90 -21.24 14.64
C ILE A 215 8.66 -22.72 14.46
N ILE A 216 8.04 -23.34 15.46
CA ILE A 216 7.67 -24.75 15.45
C ILE A 216 6.16 -24.85 15.20
N LYS A 217 5.75 -25.62 14.20
CA LYS A 217 4.35 -25.88 13.86
C LYS A 217 4.06 -27.37 14.05
N GLY A 218 2.97 -27.70 14.73
CA GLY A 218 2.61 -29.10 14.99
C GLY A 218 3.66 -29.89 15.79
N GLY A 219 4.35 -29.22 16.73
CA GLY A 219 5.25 -29.85 17.71
C GLY A 219 6.68 -30.16 17.25
N ASN A 220 6.91 -30.48 15.98
CA ASN A 220 8.27 -30.87 15.52
C ASN A 220 8.70 -30.29 14.16
N ARG A 221 7.83 -29.50 13.49
CA ARG A 221 8.16 -28.96 12.16
C ARG A 221 8.65 -27.51 12.26
N VAL A 222 9.88 -27.26 11.86
CA VAL A 222 10.42 -25.89 11.76
C VAL A 222 9.92 -25.20 10.50
N VAL A 223 9.23 -24.08 10.67
CA VAL A 223 8.62 -23.29 9.58
C VAL A 223 9.43 -22.04 9.24
N GLY A 224 10.20 -21.53 10.19
CA GLY A 224 11.05 -20.35 10.02
C GLY A 224 11.99 -20.20 11.20
N GLY A 225 13.04 -19.41 11.02
CA GLY A 225 13.98 -19.13 12.10
C GLY A 225 14.91 -17.96 11.83
N ILE A 226 15.40 -17.36 12.90
CA ILE A 226 16.51 -16.42 12.90
C ILE A 226 17.64 -16.97 13.75
N THR A 227 18.81 -17.15 13.15
CA THR A 227 20.05 -17.45 13.86
C THR A 227 20.81 -16.14 14.10
N TYR A 228 21.18 -15.88 15.34
CA TYR A 228 21.84 -14.66 15.77
C TYR A 228 22.97 -14.95 16.76
N ARG A 229 23.89 -14.00 16.90
CA ARG A 229 25.01 -14.02 17.83
C ARG A 229 24.98 -12.78 18.72
N LEU A 230 25.22 -12.97 20.01
CA LEU A 230 25.18 -11.90 21.01
C LEU A 230 26.57 -11.33 21.27
N PHE A 231 26.64 -10.01 21.40
CA PHE A 231 27.79 -9.25 21.89
C PHE A 231 27.33 -8.33 23.03
N PRO A 232 27.16 -8.87 24.25
CA PRO A 232 26.58 -8.13 25.38
C PRO A 232 27.39 -6.89 25.77
N GLU A 233 28.72 -6.96 25.70
CA GLU A 233 29.63 -5.84 26.01
C GLU A 233 29.33 -4.61 25.15
N ASN A 234 28.98 -4.84 23.88
CA ASN A 234 28.73 -3.80 22.89
C ASN A 234 27.22 -3.50 22.74
N LYS A 235 26.36 -4.13 23.54
CA LYS A 235 24.89 -4.06 23.45
C LYS A 235 24.38 -4.32 22.02
N LEU A 236 25.05 -5.24 21.33
CA LEU A 236 24.90 -5.52 19.92
C LEU A 236 24.55 -7.00 19.71
N ALA A 237 23.69 -7.28 18.74
CA ALA A 237 23.48 -8.63 18.25
C ALA A 237 23.59 -8.67 16.72
N GLU A 238 24.31 -9.67 16.22
CA GLU A 238 24.47 -9.97 14.80
C GLU A 238 23.39 -10.97 14.38
N ILE A 239 22.60 -10.63 13.37
CA ILE A 239 21.70 -11.58 12.70
C ILE A 239 22.49 -12.23 11.58
N VAL A 240 22.68 -13.55 11.69
CA VAL A 240 23.46 -14.35 10.74
C VAL A 240 22.55 -14.91 9.66
N PHE A 241 21.44 -15.53 10.06
CA PHE A 241 20.48 -16.12 9.13
C PHE A 241 19.07 -15.69 9.51
N CYS A 242 18.24 -15.40 8.52
CA CYS A 242 16.82 -15.11 8.70
C CYS A 242 16.03 -15.74 7.56
N VAL A 243 15.29 -16.80 7.85
CA VAL A 243 14.58 -17.58 6.81
C VAL A 243 13.17 -17.98 7.24
N VAL A 244 12.27 -18.08 6.27
CA VAL A 244 10.92 -18.62 6.42
C VAL A 244 10.63 -19.54 5.25
N SER A 245 10.01 -20.69 5.51
CA SER A 245 9.60 -21.65 4.48
C SER A 245 8.76 -20.98 3.39
N SER A 246 9.11 -21.22 2.13
CA SER A 246 8.43 -20.66 0.95
C SER A 246 6.92 -20.93 0.94
N THR A 247 6.48 -22.10 1.42
CA THR A 247 5.06 -22.48 1.56
C THR A 247 4.29 -21.64 2.58
N GLU A 248 5.01 -21.00 3.49
CA GLU A 248 4.47 -20.27 4.63
C GLU A 248 4.85 -18.77 4.55
N GLN A 249 5.51 -18.34 3.47
CA GLN A 249 5.80 -16.93 3.19
C GLN A 249 4.50 -16.14 2.95
N ALA A 250 4.57 -14.82 3.08
CA ALA A 250 3.44 -13.87 3.00
C ALA A 250 2.35 -13.98 4.10
N LYS A 251 2.38 -14.99 4.98
CA LYS A 251 1.47 -15.10 6.15
C LYS A 251 1.86 -14.24 7.37
N GLY A 252 2.99 -13.53 7.26
CA GLY A 252 3.48 -12.60 8.29
C GLY A 252 4.42 -13.20 9.33
N TYR A 253 4.78 -14.49 9.24
CA TYR A 253 5.69 -15.15 10.18
C TYR A 253 7.03 -14.44 10.33
N GLY A 254 7.65 -13.94 9.24
CA GLY A 254 8.94 -13.27 9.32
C GLY A 254 8.90 -11.98 10.17
N SER A 255 7.86 -11.15 9.99
CA SER A 255 7.67 -9.96 10.84
C SER A 255 7.34 -10.34 12.29
N HIS A 256 6.59 -11.42 12.49
CA HIS A 256 6.24 -11.93 13.82
C HIS A 256 7.50 -12.38 14.57
N LEU A 257 8.34 -13.18 13.90
CA LEU A 257 9.61 -13.68 14.43
C LEU A 257 10.58 -12.54 14.77
N MET A 258 10.67 -11.52 13.91
CA MET A 258 11.50 -10.35 14.18
C MET A 258 11.00 -9.52 15.37
N ASN A 259 9.69 -9.35 15.54
CA ASN A 259 9.12 -8.65 16.69
C ASN A 259 9.43 -9.40 18.00
N ASP A 260 9.28 -10.72 17.97
CA ASP A 260 9.59 -11.60 19.09
C ASP A 260 11.07 -11.58 19.44
N LEU A 261 11.95 -11.62 18.44
CA LEU A 261 13.39 -11.49 18.62
C LEU A 261 13.74 -10.17 19.30
N LYS A 262 13.16 -9.05 18.85
CA LYS A 262 13.45 -7.73 19.44
C LYS A 262 13.02 -7.64 20.89
N ASP A 263 11.82 -8.12 21.22
CA ASP A 263 11.35 -8.13 22.60
C ASP A 263 12.22 -9.06 23.47
N LEU A 264 12.60 -10.24 22.97
CA LEU A 264 13.50 -11.17 23.65
C LEU A 264 14.87 -10.54 23.95
N LEU A 265 15.52 -9.97 22.93
CA LEU A 265 16.86 -9.39 23.05
C LEU A 265 16.88 -8.15 23.94
N LYS A 266 15.80 -7.38 23.92
CA LYS A 266 15.65 -6.20 24.76
C LYS A 266 15.37 -6.56 26.22
N GLU A 267 14.43 -7.48 26.48
CA GLU A 267 13.99 -7.81 27.84
C GLU A 267 14.97 -8.74 28.58
N LYS A 268 15.56 -9.74 27.89
CA LYS A 268 16.47 -10.70 28.53
C LYS A 268 17.94 -10.29 28.48
N GLU A 269 18.40 -9.77 27.34
CA GLU A 269 19.83 -9.61 27.06
C GLU A 269 20.29 -8.13 27.11
N GLY A 270 19.37 -7.17 27.24
CA GLY A 270 19.70 -5.74 27.30
C GLY A 270 20.32 -5.16 26.02
N ILE A 271 20.14 -5.85 24.89
CA ILE A 271 20.69 -5.45 23.59
C ILE A 271 19.89 -4.26 23.04
N LYS A 272 20.59 -3.32 22.39
CA LYS A 272 19.98 -2.11 21.80
C LYS A 272 20.07 -2.06 20.29
N HIS A 273 21.10 -2.67 19.73
CA HIS A 273 21.40 -2.61 18.31
C HIS A 273 21.40 -4.01 17.69
N LEU A 274 20.78 -4.13 16.52
CA LEU A 274 20.86 -5.30 15.67
C LEU A 274 21.60 -4.93 14.41
N MET A 275 22.48 -5.81 13.97
CA MET A 275 23.20 -5.65 12.71
C MET A 275 23.11 -6.93 11.88
N THR A 276 23.04 -6.76 10.56
CA THR A 276 22.92 -7.86 9.62
C THR A 276 23.55 -7.47 8.30
N TYR A 277 24.10 -8.46 7.61
CA TYR A 277 24.33 -8.36 6.17
C TYR A 277 23.08 -8.89 5.46
N ALA A 278 22.52 -8.07 4.56
CA ALA A 278 21.31 -8.39 3.82
C ALA A 278 21.62 -8.42 2.33
N ASP A 279 21.09 -9.44 1.64
CA ASP A 279 21.09 -9.50 0.18
C ASP A 279 20.05 -8.53 -0.40
N ASN A 280 20.14 -8.30 -1.71
CA ASN A 280 19.24 -7.36 -2.40
C ASN A 280 17.75 -7.75 -2.30
N HIS A 281 17.44 -9.04 -2.17
CA HIS A 281 16.05 -9.52 -2.05
C HIS A 281 15.50 -9.31 -0.63
N ALA A 282 16.32 -9.44 0.42
CA ALA A 282 15.89 -9.25 1.80
C ALA A 282 15.93 -7.80 2.28
N MET A 283 16.60 -6.88 1.58
CA MET A 283 16.66 -5.46 1.97
C MET A 283 15.27 -4.86 2.27
N GLY A 284 14.26 -5.16 1.44
CA GLY A 284 12.90 -4.67 1.64
C GLY A 284 12.25 -5.19 2.92
N PHE A 285 12.56 -6.43 3.32
CA PHE A 285 12.11 -7.01 4.58
C PHE A 285 12.78 -6.33 5.77
N PHE A 286 14.10 -6.16 5.75
CA PHE A 286 14.83 -5.51 6.84
C PHE A 286 14.41 -4.04 7.00
N LYS A 287 14.26 -3.28 5.89
CA LYS A 287 13.74 -1.90 5.93
C LYS A 287 12.37 -1.81 6.60
N LYS A 288 11.44 -2.72 6.27
CA LYS A 288 10.11 -2.78 6.92
C LYS A 288 10.18 -3.08 8.41
N ASN A 289 11.23 -3.76 8.85
CA ASN A 289 11.49 -4.04 10.26
C ASN A 289 12.37 -2.98 10.92
N GLY A 290 12.56 -1.80 10.31
CA GLY A 290 13.29 -0.69 10.93
C GLY A 290 14.82 -0.81 10.87
N PHE A 291 15.34 -1.58 9.91
CA PHE A 291 16.75 -1.53 9.57
C PHE A 291 17.02 -0.41 8.55
N THR A 292 18.16 0.24 8.68
CA THR A 292 18.67 1.26 7.76
C THR A 292 20.07 0.89 7.29
N THR A 293 20.46 1.40 6.12
CA THR A 293 21.84 1.34 5.62
C THR A 293 22.73 2.39 6.28
N ASP A 294 22.14 3.38 6.94
CA ASP A 294 22.86 4.44 7.64
C ASP A 294 23.33 3.94 9.01
N ILE A 295 24.58 3.48 9.09
CA ILE A 295 25.17 2.99 10.32
C ILE A 295 25.51 4.17 11.22
N THR A 296 24.82 4.27 12.35
CA THR A 296 25.03 5.30 13.38
C THR A 296 25.95 4.82 14.49
N LEU A 297 26.17 3.50 14.60
CA LEU A 297 27.02 2.90 15.62
C LEU A 297 28.51 3.13 15.28
N ASP A 298 29.30 3.47 16.30
CA ASP A 298 30.74 3.67 16.12
C ASP A 298 31.41 2.42 15.56
N LYS A 299 32.32 2.64 14.61
CA LYS A 299 33.01 1.59 13.87
C LYS A 299 33.81 0.65 14.78
N GLY A 300 34.36 1.15 15.89
CA GLY A 300 35.11 0.32 16.85
C GLY A 300 34.24 -0.71 17.59
N LEU A 301 32.92 -0.51 17.62
CA LEU A 301 31.99 -1.39 18.34
C LEU A 301 31.51 -2.59 17.51
N TRP A 302 31.73 -2.60 16.19
CA TRP A 302 31.21 -3.66 15.32
C TRP A 302 32.20 -4.15 14.27
N MET A 303 33.15 -3.32 13.80
CA MET A 303 34.15 -3.76 12.84
C MET A 303 35.05 -4.83 13.48
N GLY A 304 35.18 -5.98 12.82
CA GLY A 304 35.94 -7.13 13.30
C GLY A 304 35.16 -8.09 14.21
N PHE A 305 33.97 -7.71 14.69
CA PHE A 305 33.09 -8.61 15.45
C PHE A 305 32.07 -9.32 14.55
N ILE A 306 31.50 -8.57 13.61
CA ILE A 306 30.53 -9.04 12.61
C ILE A 306 31.27 -9.62 11.41
N LYS A 307 30.73 -10.68 10.82
CA LYS A 307 31.30 -11.28 9.61
C LYS A 307 30.89 -10.50 8.37
N ASP A 308 31.87 -10.20 7.52
CA ASP A 308 31.65 -9.57 6.22
C ASP A 308 31.24 -10.63 5.18
N TYR A 309 30.30 -10.25 4.31
CA TYR A 309 29.82 -11.08 3.21
C TYR A 309 29.92 -10.31 1.91
N ASP A 310 30.55 -10.92 0.90
CA ASP A 310 30.63 -10.36 -0.44
C ASP A 310 29.22 -10.20 -1.04
N GLU A 311 28.99 -9.10 -1.75
CA GLU A 311 27.70 -8.74 -2.38
C GLU A 311 26.51 -8.52 -1.43
N ALA A 312 26.74 -8.43 -0.11
CA ALA A 312 25.70 -8.11 0.87
C ALA A 312 25.84 -6.67 1.39
N THR A 313 24.70 -6.03 1.67
CA THR A 313 24.68 -4.69 2.26
C THR A 313 24.51 -4.79 3.76
N ILE A 314 25.41 -4.14 4.50
CA ILE A 314 25.30 -4.02 5.96
C ILE A 314 24.13 -3.12 6.33
N MET A 315 23.35 -3.55 7.31
CA MET A 315 22.18 -2.82 7.80
C MET A 315 22.14 -2.82 9.33
N GLN A 316 21.75 -1.69 9.91
CA GLN A 316 21.61 -1.50 11.35
C GLN A 316 20.13 -1.27 11.72
N CYS A 317 19.66 -1.89 12.79
CA CYS A 317 18.40 -1.55 13.45
C CYS A 317 18.66 -1.14 14.90
N THR A 318 18.24 0.08 15.26
CA THR A 318 18.26 0.54 16.65
C THR A 318 16.88 0.35 17.25
N MET A 319 16.79 -0.46 18.30
CA MET A 319 15.53 -0.79 18.96
C MET A 319 15.07 0.34 19.89
N ILE A 320 13.75 0.51 20.00
CA ILE A 320 13.13 1.52 20.85
C ILE A 320 12.77 0.89 22.20
N GLU A 321 13.40 1.38 23.27
CA GLU A 321 13.29 0.79 24.61
C GLU A 321 11.84 0.73 25.13
N LYS A 322 11.08 1.80 24.91
CA LYS A 322 9.69 1.95 25.43
C LYS A 322 8.65 1.10 24.70
N VAL A 323 8.96 0.51 23.54
CA VAL A 323 7.97 -0.15 22.68
C VAL A 323 8.06 -1.66 22.82
N LYS A 324 6.94 -2.33 23.11
CA LYS A 324 6.82 -3.80 22.99
C LYS A 324 6.42 -4.16 21.57
N TYR A 325 7.32 -4.82 20.85
CA TYR A 325 7.16 -5.12 19.43
C TYR A 325 6.06 -6.16 19.14
N LYS A 326 5.81 -7.12 20.04
CA LYS A 326 4.67 -8.04 19.97
C LYS A 326 3.33 -7.30 19.87
N LYS A 327 3.18 -6.24 20.66
CA LYS A 327 1.98 -5.39 20.71
C LYS A 327 2.06 -4.17 19.81
N LEU A 328 3.02 -4.12 18.88
CA LEU A 328 3.23 -2.95 18.02
C LEU A 328 1.97 -2.56 17.26
N HIS A 329 1.24 -3.56 16.75
CA HIS A 329 0.02 -3.37 15.99
C HIS A 329 -1.11 -2.74 16.83
N GLU A 330 -1.31 -3.20 18.07
CA GLU A 330 -2.23 -2.60 19.05
C GLU A 330 -1.84 -1.17 19.40
N ILE A 331 -0.55 -0.94 19.71
CA ILE A 331 -0.03 0.38 20.09
C ILE A 331 -0.27 1.38 18.95
N LEU A 332 0.05 1.00 17.71
CA LEU A 332 -0.17 1.87 16.54
C LEU A 332 -1.66 2.13 16.30
N ALA A 333 -2.53 1.13 16.50
CA ALA A 333 -3.97 1.31 16.39
C ALA A 333 -4.50 2.31 17.45
N MET A 334 -4.04 2.18 18.70
CA MET A 334 -4.36 3.10 19.79
C MET A 334 -3.86 4.53 19.52
N GLN A 335 -2.63 4.69 19.05
CA GLN A 335 -2.06 5.99 18.70
C GLN A 335 -2.82 6.66 17.55
N ARG A 336 -3.13 5.92 16.48
CA ARG A 336 -3.94 6.42 15.37
C ARG A 336 -5.33 6.86 15.85
N ARG A 337 -5.94 6.10 16.77
CA ARG A 337 -7.23 6.46 17.37
C ARG A 337 -7.12 7.75 18.19
N ALA A 338 -6.11 7.88 19.05
CA ALA A 338 -5.90 9.09 19.84
C ALA A 338 -5.77 10.32 18.93
N ILE A 339 -4.98 10.23 17.86
CA ILE A 339 -4.83 11.30 16.86
C ILE A 339 -6.15 11.60 16.16
N LYS A 340 -6.90 10.57 15.72
CA LYS A 340 -8.21 10.75 15.08
C LYS A 340 -9.22 11.41 16.02
N ASN A 341 -9.21 11.07 17.31
CA ASN A 341 -10.07 11.68 18.31
C ASN A 341 -9.76 13.17 18.46
N GLU A 342 -8.48 13.53 18.59
CA GLU A 342 -8.05 14.93 18.66
C GLU A 342 -8.41 15.71 17.38
N ILE A 343 -8.23 15.08 16.22
CA ILE A 343 -8.66 15.65 14.93
C ILE A 343 -10.18 15.85 14.92
N ALA A 344 -10.99 14.90 15.40
CA ALA A 344 -12.44 15.00 15.41
C ALA A 344 -12.92 16.13 16.35
N VAL A 345 -12.31 16.26 17.54
CA VAL A 345 -12.59 17.37 18.48
C VAL A 345 -12.29 18.71 17.82
N ARG A 346 -11.17 18.83 17.09
CA ARG A 346 -10.84 20.04 16.32
C ARG A 346 -11.76 20.26 15.11
N LYS A 347 -12.16 19.18 14.43
CA LYS A 347 -13.04 19.22 13.26
C LYS A 347 -14.45 19.72 13.61
N ASN A 348 -14.96 19.39 14.79
CA ASN A 348 -16.25 19.89 15.28
C ASN A 348 -16.24 21.39 15.63
N LYS A 349 -15.06 22.03 15.70
CA LYS A 349 -14.92 23.48 15.82
C LYS A 349 -14.74 24.20 14.48
N ILE A 350 -14.86 23.49 13.34
CA ILE A 350 -14.70 24.13 12.03
C ILE A 350 -15.88 25.07 11.78
N THR A 351 -15.59 26.37 11.80
CA THR A 351 -16.46 27.40 11.28
C THR A 351 -16.60 27.21 9.77
N ILE A 352 -17.82 27.02 9.28
CA ILE A 352 -18.10 27.01 7.84
C ILE A 352 -18.13 28.47 7.37
N TYR A 353 -17.11 28.88 6.61
CA TYR A 353 -17.08 30.23 6.03
C TYR A 353 -17.95 30.28 4.76
N LYS A 354 -18.60 31.42 4.55
CA LYS A 354 -19.34 31.71 3.32
C LYS A 354 -18.39 31.60 2.12
N GLY A 355 -18.88 31.05 1.00
CA GLY A 355 -18.13 30.98 -0.25
C GLY A 355 -17.64 32.36 -0.70
N LEU A 356 -16.45 32.39 -1.31
CA LEU A 356 -15.87 33.60 -1.87
C LEU A 356 -16.70 34.04 -3.09
N ASP A 357 -16.93 35.34 -3.22
CA ASP A 357 -17.59 35.91 -4.40
C ASP A 357 -16.53 36.17 -5.47
N ILE A 358 -16.33 35.21 -6.37
CA ILE A 358 -15.31 35.26 -7.43
C ILE A 358 -15.82 36.00 -8.69
N SER A 359 -17.02 36.59 -8.63
CA SER A 359 -17.63 37.35 -9.74
C SER A 359 -16.78 38.53 -10.24
N LYS A 360 -15.78 38.95 -9.47
CA LYS A 360 -14.77 39.95 -9.86
C LYS A 360 -13.44 39.24 -9.94
N ASN A 361 -12.99 38.92 -11.16
CA ASN A 361 -11.76 38.24 -11.57
C ASN A 361 -10.43 38.87 -11.03
N LYS A 362 -10.35 39.14 -9.74
CA LYS A 362 -9.23 39.77 -9.03
C LYS A 362 -8.50 38.69 -8.23
N PRO A 363 -7.16 38.64 -8.27
CA PRO A 363 -6.40 37.74 -7.41
C PRO A 363 -6.65 38.12 -5.94
N ILE A 364 -7.20 37.19 -5.16
CA ILE A 364 -7.43 37.34 -3.71
C ILE A 364 -6.20 36.80 -2.99
N ASN A 365 -5.67 37.54 -2.02
CA ASN A 365 -4.57 37.06 -1.20
C ASN A 365 -5.08 35.95 -0.26
N PRO A 366 -4.45 34.76 -0.21
CA PRO A 366 -4.84 33.68 0.69
C PRO A 366 -4.97 34.07 2.17
N LEU A 367 -4.21 35.07 2.65
CA LEU A 367 -4.25 35.54 4.03
C LEU A 367 -5.51 36.36 4.37
N ASP A 368 -6.22 36.87 3.36
CA ASP A 368 -7.47 37.61 3.54
C ASP A 368 -8.67 36.67 3.79
N ILE A 369 -8.49 35.37 3.55
CA ILE A 369 -9.53 34.36 3.77
C ILE A 369 -9.53 34.00 5.26
N PRO A 370 -10.62 34.28 6.01
CA PRO A 370 -10.66 34.08 7.45
C PRO A 370 -10.27 32.66 7.90
N GLY A 371 -10.73 31.63 7.17
CA GLY A 371 -10.39 30.24 7.48
C GLY A 371 -8.92 29.86 7.24
N ILE A 372 -8.22 30.51 6.31
CA ILE A 372 -6.79 30.29 6.08
C ILE A 372 -5.99 30.98 7.19
N ARG A 373 -6.34 32.22 7.52
CA ARG A 373 -5.72 32.98 8.61
C ARG A 373 -5.86 32.27 9.96
N GLU A 374 -7.05 31.76 10.28
CA GLU A 374 -7.30 31.03 11.54
C GLU A 374 -6.63 29.66 11.60
N SER A 375 -6.35 29.02 10.46
CA SER A 375 -5.64 27.75 10.40
C SER A 375 -4.15 27.86 10.77
N GLY A 376 -3.62 29.08 10.90
CA GLY A 376 -2.19 29.33 11.11
C GLY A 376 -1.34 29.00 9.88
N TRP A 377 -1.96 28.97 8.70
CA TRP A 377 -1.28 28.70 7.44
C TRP A 377 -0.21 29.76 7.20
N ASN A 378 1.00 29.30 6.87
CA ASN A 378 2.08 30.14 6.39
C ASN A 378 2.72 29.52 5.15
N GLU A 379 3.42 30.35 4.38
CA GLU A 379 4.05 29.94 3.12
C GLU A 379 5.08 28.81 3.34
N GLU A 380 5.73 28.78 4.50
CA GLU A 380 6.64 27.71 4.90
C GLU A 380 5.96 26.34 5.08
N MET A 381 4.77 26.28 5.67
CA MET A 381 4.00 25.05 5.83
C MET A 381 3.62 24.49 4.45
N GLU A 382 3.25 25.36 3.52
CA GLU A 382 2.99 24.95 2.14
C GLU A 382 4.27 24.47 1.44
N ALA A 383 5.41 25.12 1.66
CA ALA A 383 6.71 24.68 1.15
C ALA A 383 7.11 23.29 1.70
N ARG A 384 6.86 23.01 2.98
CA ARG A 384 7.11 21.68 3.61
C ARG A 384 6.21 20.59 3.03
N VAL A 385 4.93 20.88 2.80
CA VAL A 385 3.99 19.93 2.16
C VAL A 385 4.33 19.73 0.69
N ARG A 386 4.75 20.79 -0.03
CA ARG A 386 5.27 20.70 -1.40
C ARG A 386 6.55 19.87 -1.48
N GLY A 387 7.38 19.85 -0.44
CA GLY A 387 8.55 18.99 -0.31
C GLY A 387 8.26 17.47 -0.34
N ASN A 388 7.01 17.05 -0.07
CA ASN A 388 6.57 15.65 -0.09
C ASN A 388 5.72 15.27 -1.32
N LYS A 389 5.50 16.17 -2.29
CA LYS A 389 5.04 15.76 -3.63
C LYS A 389 6.18 14.99 -4.30
N LYS A 390 5.92 14.03 -5.22
CA LYS A 390 6.98 13.32 -5.97
C LYS A 390 7.94 14.38 -6.52
N SER A 391 9.08 14.56 -5.82
CA SER A 391 10.00 15.62 -6.13
C SER A 391 10.45 15.45 -7.58
N ILE A 392 10.71 16.55 -8.30
CA ILE A 392 11.31 16.48 -9.64
C ILE A 392 12.53 15.56 -9.59
N ARG A 393 13.27 15.59 -8.46
CA ARG A 393 14.34 14.65 -8.13
C ARG A 393 13.92 13.18 -8.15
N ASN A 394 12.78 12.82 -7.55
CA ASN A 394 12.28 11.44 -7.53
C ASN A 394 11.86 10.98 -8.93
N ILE A 395 11.35 11.90 -9.76
CA ILE A 395 11.04 11.61 -11.16
C ILE A 395 12.34 11.36 -11.95
N MET A 396 13.32 12.25 -11.83
CA MET A 396 14.65 12.09 -12.43
C MET A 396 15.32 10.78 -11.99
N ALA A 397 15.26 10.45 -10.69
CA ALA A 397 15.81 9.21 -10.15
C ALA A 397 15.09 7.98 -10.72
N SER A 398 13.75 7.99 -10.79
CA SER A 398 12.97 6.89 -11.38
C SER A 398 13.35 6.65 -12.84
N ILE A 399 13.42 7.73 -13.64
CA ILE A 399 13.80 7.63 -15.05
C ILE A 399 15.23 7.12 -15.17
N THR A 400 16.17 7.60 -14.36
CA THR A 400 17.58 7.17 -14.39
C THR A 400 17.72 5.67 -14.14
N VAL A 401 17.01 5.14 -13.12
CA VAL A 401 16.99 3.70 -12.81
C VAL A 401 16.43 2.89 -13.98
N GLU A 402 15.37 3.37 -14.63
CA GLU A 402 14.77 2.69 -15.78
C GLU A 402 15.68 2.70 -17.01
N LEU A 403 16.38 3.83 -17.27
CA LEU A 403 17.36 3.93 -18.34
C LEU A 403 18.50 2.93 -18.13
N LYS A 404 19.05 2.81 -16.90
CA LYS A 404 20.12 1.83 -16.60
C LYS A 404 19.66 0.37 -16.77
N LYS A 405 18.38 0.08 -16.53
CA LYS A 405 17.78 -1.25 -16.71
C LYS A 405 17.46 -1.58 -18.16
N TYR A 406 17.32 -0.59 -19.03
CA TYR A 406 16.98 -0.82 -20.43
C TYR A 406 18.08 -1.66 -21.12
N PRO A 407 17.75 -2.73 -21.89
CA PRO A 407 18.76 -3.65 -22.42
C PRO A 407 19.85 -3.00 -23.27
N LYS A 408 19.52 -1.94 -24.02
CA LYS A 408 20.48 -1.22 -24.87
C LYS A 408 21.27 -0.13 -24.15
N SER A 409 21.19 -0.05 -22.83
CA SER A 409 21.91 0.97 -22.04
C SER A 409 23.35 0.62 -21.72
N TRP A 410 23.76 -0.65 -21.90
CA TRP A 410 25.05 -1.16 -21.43
C TRP A 410 26.28 -0.29 -21.80
N PRO A 411 26.40 0.35 -22.98
CA PRO A 411 27.56 1.17 -23.30
C PRO A 411 27.62 2.50 -22.55
N PHE A 412 26.50 2.92 -21.95
CA PHE A 412 26.31 4.24 -21.37
C PHE A 412 26.15 4.19 -19.85
N ARG A 413 26.29 3.01 -19.23
CA ARG A 413 26.06 2.83 -17.79
C ARG A 413 27.14 3.47 -16.93
N THR A 414 28.37 3.52 -17.44
CA THR A 414 29.56 4.03 -16.77
C THR A 414 30.36 4.92 -17.73
N PRO A 415 31.25 5.79 -17.22
CA PRO A 415 32.14 6.57 -18.07
C PRO A 415 32.98 5.69 -19.00
N VAL A 416 33.30 6.20 -20.19
CA VAL A 416 34.17 5.50 -21.14
C VAL A 416 35.57 5.38 -20.55
N ASN A 417 36.13 4.17 -20.50
CA ASN A 417 37.46 3.95 -19.96
C ASN A 417 38.53 4.55 -20.90
N ARG A 418 39.38 5.44 -20.38
CA ARG A 418 40.47 6.07 -21.16
C ARG A 418 41.50 5.04 -21.63
N ASP A 419 41.73 3.99 -20.86
CA ASP A 419 42.73 2.98 -21.20
C ASP A 419 42.26 2.07 -22.35
N GLU A 420 40.94 1.88 -22.46
CA GLU A 420 40.31 1.10 -23.54
C GLU A 420 40.07 1.94 -24.79
N VAL A 421 39.78 3.24 -24.62
CA VAL A 421 39.49 4.17 -25.72
C VAL A 421 40.32 5.46 -25.56
N PRO A 422 41.61 5.44 -25.93
CA PRO A 422 42.57 6.51 -25.59
C PRO A 422 42.26 7.89 -26.18
N ASP A 423 41.66 7.94 -27.36
CA ASP A 423 41.36 9.18 -28.08
C ASP A 423 39.97 9.76 -27.75
N TYR A 424 39.13 9.02 -27.00
CA TYR A 424 37.74 9.41 -26.73
C TYR A 424 37.63 10.81 -26.13
N TYR A 425 38.42 11.10 -25.09
CA TYR A 425 38.41 12.39 -24.38
C TYR A 425 39.09 13.52 -25.16
N ASN A 426 39.81 13.21 -26.24
CA ASN A 426 40.33 14.23 -27.16
C ASN A 426 39.22 14.71 -28.10
N VAL A 427 38.34 13.80 -28.53
CA VAL A 427 37.22 14.08 -29.43
C VAL A 427 36.01 14.63 -28.66
N ILE A 428 35.62 13.98 -27.56
CA ILE A 428 34.44 14.33 -26.77
C ILE A 428 34.80 15.30 -25.65
N LYS A 429 34.30 16.54 -25.75
CA LYS A 429 34.61 17.63 -24.80
C LYS A 429 33.77 17.60 -23.51
N ASN A 430 32.53 17.12 -23.60
CA ASN A 430 31.60 17.06 -22.48
C ASN A 430 31.16 15.61 -22.26
N PRO A 431 32.02 14.73 -21.72
CA PRO A 431 31.66 13.33 -21.50
C PRO A 431 30.48 13.23 -20.52
N MET A 432 29.57 12.28 -20.78
CA MET A 432 28.40 12.04 -19.94
C MET A 432 28.00 10.57 -20.00
N ASP A 433 27.49 10.05 -18.89
CA ASP A 433 27.05 8.66 -18.73
C ASP A 433 25.97 8.56 -17.63
N LEU A 434 25.28 7.42 -17.55
CA LEU A 434 24.16 7.23 -16.63
C LEU A 434 24.57 7.18 -15.15
N ALA A 435 25.78 6.75 -14.80
CA ALA A 435 26.26 6.78 -13.41
C ALA A 435 26.57 8.23 -12.98
N THR A 436 27.16 9.03 -13.86
CA THR A 436 27.34 10.47 -13.62
C THR A 436 26.00 11.19 -13.45
N ILE A 437 25.01 10.88 -14.30
CA ILE A 437 23.66 11.45 -14.18
C ILE A 437 22.99 11.02 -12.87
N GLU A 438 23.09 9.74 -12.49
CA GLU A 438 22.56 9.23 -11.21
C GLU A 438 23.16 9.98 -10.02
N SER A 439 24.48 10.16 -9.99
CA SER A 439 25.17 10.93 -8.96
C SER A 439 24.72 12.40 -8.93
N LYS A 440 24.53 13.04 -10.09
CA LYS A 440 24.01 14.42 -10.17
C LYS A 440 22.57 14.53 -9.65
N VAL A 441 21.72 13.54 -9.92
CA VAL A 441 20.37 13.46 -9.34
C VAL A 441 20.45 13.31 -7.82
N GLU A 442 21.31 12.42 -7.32
CA GLU A 442 21.52 12.18 -5.89
C GLU A 442 22.11 13.39 -5.15
N ASN A 443 22.90 14.22 -5.83
CA ASN A 443 23.46 15.44 -5.27
C ASN A 443 22.60 16.69 -5.53
N ASN A 444 21.39 16.53 -6.05
CA ASN A 444 20.43 17.62 -6.30
C ASN A 444 20.96 18.70 -7.26
N TYR A 445 21.79 18.30 -8.22
CA TYR A 445 22.44 19.22 -9.17
C TYR A 445 21.44 19.85 -10.16
N TYR A 446 20.42 19.08 -10.57
CA TYR A 446 19.42 19.52 -11.53
C TYR A 446 18.33 20.36 -10.87
N LYS A 447 18.15 21.59 -11.38
CA LYS A 447 17.10 22.51 -10.91
C LYS A 447 15.79 22.30 -11.65
N SER A 448 15.84 21.72 -12.86
CA SER A 448 14.70 21.45 -13.72
C SER A 448 14.81 20.09 -14.40
N ILE A 449 13.69 19.58 -14.93
CA ILE A 449 13.68 18.33 -15.70
C ILE A 449 14.37 18.51 -17.05
N GLU A 450 14.39 19.75 -17.56
CA GLU A 450 15.06 20.15 -18.78
C GLU A 450 16.59 20.06 -18.65
N ASP A 451 17.16 20.50 -17.51
CA ASP A 451 18.59 20.35 -17.22
C ASP A 451 19.01 18.88 -17.24
N TYR A 452 18.21 18.03 -16.59
CA TYR A 452 18.41 16.58 -16.58
C TYR A 452 18.29 15.97 -17.99
N ALA A 453 17.27 16.36 -18.74
CA ALA A 453 17.06 15.87 -20.10
C ALA A 453 18.20 16.28 -21.05
N SER A 454 18.79 17.46 -20.83
CA SER A 454 19.96 17.92 -21.59
C SER A 454 21.17 17.01 -21.39
N ASP A 455 21.49 16.65 -20.13
CA ASP A 455 22.58 15.72 -19.81
C ASP A 455 22.31 14.32 -20.37
N VAL A 456 21.08 13.81 -20.27
CA VAL A 456 20.72 12.51 -20.88
C VAL A 456 20.90 12.54 -22.40
N ARG A 457 20.52 13.63 -23.08
CA ARG A 457 20.72 13.77 -24.53
C ARG A 457 22.19 13.89 -24.92
N THR A 458 23.02 14.47 -24.06
CA THR A 458 24.48 14.56 -24.28
C THR A 458 25.10 13.18 -24.45
N ILE A 459 24.61 12.15 -23.74
CA ILE A 459 25.05 10.76 -23.93
C ILE A 459 24.88 10.33 -25.39
N PHE A 460 23.71 10.56 -25.98
CA PHE A 460 23.39 10.13 -27.35
C PHE A 460 24.13 10.96 -28.39
N LEU A 461 24.28 12.27 -28.16
CA LEU A 461 25.05 13.16 -29.02
C LEU A 461 26.53 12.77 -29.06
N ASN A 462 27.15 12.55 -27.90
CA ASN A 462 28.54 12.09 -27.82
C ASN A 462 28.72 10.73 -28.50
N CYS A 463 27.76 9.81 -28.33
CA CYS A 463 27.81 8.52 -29.00
C CYS A 463 27.84 8.66 -30.52
N ARG A 464 26.98 9.52 -31.10
CA ARG A 464 26.91 9.76 -32.55
C ARG A 464 28.08 10.58 -33.08
N LEU A 465 28.66 11.45 -32.26
CA LEU A 465 29.83 12.25 -32.62
C LEU A 465 31.09 11.38 -32.72
N TYR A 466 31.26 10.43 -31.81
CA TYR A 466 32.45 9.58 -31.77
C TYR A 466 32.35 8.33 -32.64
N ASN A 467 31.17 7.69 -32.71
CA ASN A 467 31.00 6.40 -33.40
C ASN A 467 30.39 6.58 -34.80
N ALA A 468 30.91 5.81 -35.77
CA ALA A 468 30.34 5.76 -37.11
C ALA A 468 28.88 5.26 -37.12
N GLU A 469 28.12 5.69 -38.13
CA GLU A 469 26.75 5.24 -38.33
C GLU A 469 26.68 3.72 -38.53
N GLY A 470 25.58 3.10 -38.07
CA GLY A 470 25.35 1.66 -38.19
C GLY A 470 26.04 0.79 -37.14
N THR A 471 26.98 1.33 -36.36
CA THR A 471 27.63 0.63 -35.23
C THR A 471 26.61 0.21 -34.17
N ILE A 472 26.96 -0.81 -33.38
CA ILE A 472 26.12 -1.28 -32.27
C ILE A 472 25.88 -0.18 -31.23
N TYR A 473 26.86 0.69 -31.00
CA TYR A 473 26.77 1.83 -30.10
C TYR A 473 25.71 2.84 -30.56
N VAL A 474 25.72 3.24 -31.84
CA VAL A 474 24.72 4.15 -32.41
C VAL A 474 23.31 3.53 -32.39
N LYS A 475 23.20 2.22 -32.66
CA LYS A 475 21.92 1.47 -32.53
C LYS A 475 21.41 1.41 -31.09
N CYS A 476 22.32 1.30 -30.12
CA CYS A 476 22.01 1.34 -28.70
C CYS A 476 21.54 2.74 -28.28
N ALA A 477 22.25 3.80 -28.69
CA ALA A 477 21.89 5.19 -28.42
C ALA A 477 20.50 5.52 -28.97
N ALA A 478 20.20 5.17 -30.22
CA ALA A 478 18.88 5.40 -30.82
C ALA A 478 17.75 4.68 -30.07
N GLY A 479 17.99 3.44 -29.62
CA GLY A 479 17.01 2.68 -28.84
C GLY A 479 16.74 3.29 -27.46
N LEU A 480 17.81 3.66 -26.74
CA LEU A 480 17.71 4.26 -25.41
C LEU A 480 17.12 5.69 -25.48
N GLU A 481 17.45 6.48 -26.50
CA GLU A 481 16.90 7.82 -26.73
C GLU A 481 15.39 7.77 -27.02
N LYS A 482 14.94 6.82 -27.85
CA LYS A 482 13.51 6.61 -28.07
C LYS A 482 12.79 6.28 -26.77
N TYR A 483 13.32 5.34 -25.99
CA TYR A 483 12.75 4.95 -24.70
C TYR A 483 12.72 6.13 -23.71
N PHE A 484 13.81 6.90 -23.63
CA PHE A 484 13.87 8.10 -22.80
C PHE A 484 12.78 9.12 -23.16
N ASN A 485 12.62 9.43 -24.44
CA ASN A 485 11.60 10.38 -24.91
C ASN A 485 10.17 9.91 -24.63
N GLU A 486 9.89 8.60 -24.72
CA GLU A 486 8.59 8.02 -24.35
C GLU A 486 8.31 8.17 -22.85
N ARG A 487 9.32 7.92 -22.00
CA ARG A 487 9.20 8.12 -20.55
C ARG A 487 9.01 9.59 -20.20
N LEU A 488 9.78 10.49 -20.81
CA LEU A 488 9.67 11.93 -20.57
C LEU A 488 8.26 12.44 -20.90
N LYS A 489 7.69 12.04 -22.05
CA LYS A 489 6.29 12.35 -22.43
C LYS A 489 5.26 11.85 -21.42
N TYR A 490 5.43 10.63 -20.91
CA TYR A 490 4.55 10.09 -19.87
C TYR A 490 4.55 10.97 -18.62
N TYR A 491 5.72 11.42 -18.18
CA TYR A 491 5.83 12.31 -17.02
C TYR A 491 5.35 13.73 -17.28
N ASP A 492 5.55 14.29 -18.48
CA ASP A 492 4.98 15.57 -18.88
C ASP A 492 3.44 15.55 -18.85
N VAL A 493 2.82 14.46 -19.30
CA VAL A 493 1.36 14.26 -19.21
C VAL A 493 0.91 14.13 -17.76
N CYS A 494 1.65 13.45 -16.90
CA CYS A 494 1.34 13.40 -15.47
C CYS A 494 1.43 14.77 -14.79
N ILE A 495 2.49 15.55 -15.07
CA ILE A 495 2.70 16.88 -14.49
C ILE A 495 1.65 17.88 -15.02
N THR A 496 1.32 17.81 -16.31
CA THR A 496 0.30 18.68 -16.93
C THR A 496 -1.12 18.29 -16.54
N ASN A 497 -1.44 17.01 -16.34
CA ASN A 497 -2.73 16.58 -15.80
C ASN A 497 -2.89 16.96 -14.33
N ASP A 498 -1.82 16.97 -13.54
CA ASP A 498 -1.85 17.53 -12.18
C ASP A 498 -2.03 19.05 -12.20
N LYS A 499 -1.39 19.77 -13.13
CA LYS A 499 -1.66 21.22 -13.35
C LYS A 499 -3.07 21.49 -13.87
N LYS A 500 -3.63 20.62 -14.72
CA LYS A 500 -5.03 20.69 -15.16
C LYS A 500 -6.00 20.33 -14.06
N LYS A 501 -5.70 19.39 -13.16
CA LYS A 501 -6.50 19.15 -11.95
C LYS A 501 -6.46 20.33 -11.00
N VAL A 502 -5.30 20.96 -10.83
CA VAL A 502 -5.18 22.19 -10.03
C VAL A 502 -5.94 23.34 -10.71
N ARG A 503 -5.86 23.50 -12.03
CA ARG A 503 -6.69 24.47 -12.77
C ARG A 503 -8.18 24.16 -12.72
N LEU A 504 -8.60 22.91 -12.91
CA LEU A 504 -10.00 22.49 -12.76
C LEU A 504 -10.51 22.71 -11.34
N ILE A 505 -9.68 22.53 -10.31
CA ILE A 505 -10.05 22.86 -8.92
C ILE A 505 -10.16 24.39 -8.74
N VAL A 506 -9.33 25.18 -9.42
CA VAL A 506 -9.41 26.65 -9.42
C VAL A 506 -10.60 27.16 -10.27
N ASP A 507 -10.94 26.49 -11.37
CA ASP A 507 -12.06 26.83 -12.28
C ASP A 507 -13.41 26.32 -11.75
N ILE A 508 -13.44 25.25 -10.93
CA ILE A 508 -14.63 24.80 -10.17
C ILE A 508 -14.84 25.65 -8.91
N LEU A 509 -13.79 26.37 -8.46
CA LEU A 509 -13.85 27.37 -7.39
C LEU A 509 -13.76 28.79 -7.94
N GLY A 510 -14.19 28.99 -9.19
CA GLY A 510 -14.40 30.27 -9.84
C GLY A 510 -15.89 30.55 -10.06
#